data_AF-A0A6J7K7F0-F1
#
_entry.id   AF-A0A6J7K7F0-F1
#
_cell.length_a   1.000
_cell.length_b   1.000
_cell.length_c   1.000
_cell.angle_alpha   90.00
_cell.angle_beta   90.00
_cell.angle_gamma   90.00
#
_symmetry.space_group_name_H-M   'P 1'
#
loop_
_entity.id
_entity.type
_entity.pdbx_description
1 polymer ?
#
loop_
_entity_poly.entity_id
_entity_poly.type
_entity_poly.pdbx_seq_one_letter_code
_entity_poly.pdbx_strand_id
1 'polypeptide(L)'
;MPEIGVTLREARMRAGIDIAEVESRTKIRAKYLRALENEEWSLLPGTTFVKSFLRTYAEALGLDAKLLGEEYKFRHEPYEVAQGSQGGGGPRGRRGGRRGRVGAGGGGGGAFGPQKRTSVLPILVLLLLVAGAIFAVYQLSRSEDEGATATAPTTTTDTTPRRTSETERIEARRERRRQAAIVRLRITAPRSEAASVCVRDAAGKRVVSTLNLRAGRSTRTLRSKSFDVALSAGVTVRDGSRRLRLRADDKNVIAYRITKDRRTRLPDSRRPSCS
;
A
#
# COMPACT_ATOMS: atom_id res chain seq x y z
N MET A 1 0.55 17.82 4.20
CA MET A 1 0.16 16.89 3.13
C MET A 1 -0.87 17.63 2.30
N PRO A 2 -0.78 17.59 0.96
CA PRO A 2 -1.74 18.29 0.12
C PRO A 2 -3.17 17.81 0.41
N GLU A 3 -4.13 18.69 0.16
CA GLU A 3 -5.56 18.39 0.25
C GLU A 3 -5.96 17.38 -0.83
N ILE A 4 -6.94 16.54 -0.51
CA ILE A 4 -7.45 15.48 -1.39
C ILE A 4 -8.00 16.12 -2.67
N GLY A 5 -8.81 17.17 -2.51
CA GLY A 5 -9.43 17.88 -3.62
C GLY A 5 -8.41 18.52 -4.56
N VAL A 6 -7.42 19.22 -4.02
CA VAL A 6 -6.31 19.82 -4.79
C VAL A 6 -5.55 18.75 -5.57
N THR A 7 -5.26 17.60 -4.93
CA THR A 7 -4.55 16.49 -5.58
C THR A 7 -5.30 15.94 -6.79
N LEU A 8 -6.62 15.77 -6.67
CA LEU A 8 -7.49 15.31 -7.77
C LEU A 8 -7.51 16.32 -8.92
N ARG A 9 -7.72 17.60 -8.59
CA ARG A 9 -7.80 18.68 -9.58
C ARG A 9 -6.50 18.83 -10.36
N GLU A 10 -5.37 18.85 -9.67
CA GLU A 10 -4.05 18.94 -10.32
C GLU A 10 -3.78 17.74 -11.21
N ALA A 11 -4.13 16.53 -10.77
CA ALA A 11 -3.97 15.33 -11.58
C ALA A 11 -4.82 15.36 -12.85
N ARG A 12 -6.07 15.80 -12.74
CA ARG A 12 -6.94 15.99 -13.90
C ARG A 12 -6.36 17.02 -14.87
N MET A 13 -5.95 18.18 -14.36
CA MET A 13 -5.37 19.25 -15.18
C MET A 13 -4.08 18.81 -15.87
N ARG A 14 -3.20 18.09 -15.16
CA ARG A 14 -1.95 17.54 -15.72
C ARG A 14 -2.20 16.51 -16.80
N ALA A 15 -3.27 15.74 -16.67
CA ALA A 15 -3.69 14.78 -17.69
C ALA A 15 -4.40 15.45 -18.88
N GLY A 16 -4.73 16.75 -18.82
CA GLY A 16 -5.44 17.47 -19.87
C GLY A 16 -6.89 17.04 -20.06
N ILE A 17 -7.49 16.39 -19.04
CA ILE A 17 -8.83 15.80 -19.14
C ILE A 17 -9.87 16.79 -18.62
N ASP A 18 -10.97 16.98 -19.35
CA ASP A 18 -12.09 17.80 -18.87
C ASP A 18 -13.00 17.04 -17.88
N ILE A 19 -13.69 17.76 -17.00
CA ILE A 19 -14.69 17.19 -16.07
C ILE A 19 -15.77 16.39 -16.83
N ALA A 20 -16.22 16.87 -18.00
CA ALA A 20 -17.24 16.17 -18.79
C ALA A 20 -16.73 14.82 -19.33
N GLU A 21 -15.45 14.77 -19.71
CA GLU A 21 -14.81 13.53 -20.15
C GLU A 21 -14.68 12.54 -18.99
N VAL A 22 -14.26 12.99 -17.81
CA VAL A 22 -14.23 12.14 -16.61
C VAL A 22 -15.63 11.62 -16.27
N GLU A 23 -16.66 12.46 -16.34
CA GLU A 23 -18.06 12.06 -16.12
C GLU A 23 -18.47 10.96 -17.11
N SER A 24 -18.13 11.10 -18.39
CA SER A 24 -18.43 10.09 -19.40
C SER A 24 -17.75 8.74 -19.13
N ARG A 25 -16.51 8.76 -18.63
CA ARG A 25 -15.67 7.58 -18.33
C ARG A 25 -16.08 6.87 -17.05
N THR A 26 -16.37 7.64 -16.00
CA THR A 26 -16.64 7.11 -14.65
C THR A 26 -18.11 6.92 -14.35
N LYS A 27 -18.99 7.56 -15.13
CA LYS A 27 -20.45 7.67 -14.87
C LYS A 27 -20.78 8.39 -13.56
N ILE A 28 -19.82 9.11 -12.98
CA ILE A 28 -20.05 10.00 -11.83
C ILE A 28 -20.44 11.37 -12.35
N ARG A 29 -21.58 11.90 -11.89
CA ARG A 29 -22.08 13.20 -12.34
C ARG A 29 -21.03 14.31 -12.11
N ALA A 30 -20.88 15.23 -13.07
CA ALA A 30 -19.91 16.32 -13.00
C ALA A 30 -20.01 17.15 -11.71
N LYS A 31 -21.22 17.39 -11.20
CA LYS A 31 -21.43 18.10 -9.93
C LYS A 31 -20.73 17.44 -8.74
N TYR A 32 -20.67 16.10 -8.72
CA TYR A 32 -20.01 15.36 -7.64
C TYR A 32 -18.50 15.31 -7.82
N LEU A 33 -18.01 15.27 -9.07
CA LEU A 33 -16.58 15.38 -9.36
C LEU A 33 -16.03 16.74 -8.92
N ARG A 34 -16.76 17.83 -9.21
CA ARG A 34 -16.40 19.18 -8.72
C ARG A 34 -16.45 19.26 -7.19
N ALA A 35 -17.47 18.66 -6.56
CA ALA A 35 -17.55 18.59 -5.10
C ALA A 35 -16.35 17.83 -4.49
N LEU A 36 -15.86 16.77 -5.13
CA LEU A 36 -14.63 16.08 -4.70
C LEU A 36 -13.38 16.97 -4.86
N GLU A 37 -13.25 17.69 -5.97
CA GLU A 37 -12.13 18.62 -6.21
C GLU A 37 -12.11 19.80 -5.21
N ASN A 38 -13.29 20.22 -4.74
CA ASN A 38 -13.45 21.32 -3.78
C ASN A 38 -13.59 20.85 -2.32
N GLU A 39 -13.53 19.54 -2.07
CA GLU A 39 -13.79 18.93 -0.74
C GLU A 39 -15.15 19.32 -0.12
N GLU A 40 -16.16 19.57 -0.96
CA GLU A 40 -17.53 19.89 -0.58
C GLU A 40 -18.32 18.60 -0.28
N TRP A 41 -17.90 17.89 0.78
CA TRP A 41 -18.42 16.55 1.11
C TRP A 41 -19.93 16.52 1.39
N SER A 42 -20.52 17.65 1.82
CA SER A 42 -21.96 17.78 2.10
C SER A 42 -22.83 17.71 0.84
N LEU A 43 -22.28 17.97 -0.35
CA LEU A 43 -23.01 17.90 -1.62
C LEU A 43 -23.07 16.49 -2.20
N LEU A 44 -22.32 15.55 -1.61
CA LEU A 44 -22.28 14.16 -2.05
C LEU A 44 -23.48 13.39 -1.43
N PRO A 45 -24.00 12.34 -2.12
CA PRO A 45 -25.23 11.63 -1.72
C PRO A 45 -25.06 10.70 -0.49
N GLY A 46 -24.27 11.10 0.50
CA GLY A 46 -23.96 10.34 1.71
C GLY A 46 -22.49 9.90 1.78
N THR A 47 -22.00 9.68 2.99
CA THR A 47 -20.58 9.40 3.30
C THR A 47 -20.06 8.10 2.67
N THR A 48 -20.94 7.10 2.49
CA THR A 48 -20.61 5.83 1.83
C THR A 48 -20.21 6.02 0.37
N PHE A 49 -20.84 6.97 -0.35
CA PHE A 49 -20.57 7.23 -1.76
C PHE A 49 -19.28 8.02 -1.97
N VAL A 50 -18.82 8.76 -0.97
CA VAL A 50 -17.58 9.54 -1.08
C VAL A 50 -16.40 8.63 -1.35
N LYS A 51 -16.30 7.50 -0.63
CA LYS A 51 -15.21 6.53 -0.80
C LYS A 51 -15.23 5.87 -2.17
N SER A 52 -16.41 5.50 -2.67
CA SER A 52 -16.53 4.87 -3.98
C SER A 52 -16.20 5.87 -5.10
N PHE A 53 -16.73 7.09 -5.04
CA PHE A 53 -16.44 8.11 -6.03
C PHE A 53 -14.97 8.55 -6.01
N LEU A 54 -14.39 8.73 -4.82
CA LEU A 54 -12.97 9.05 -4.67
C LEU A 54 -12.09 7.96 -5.29
N ARG A 55 -12.41 6.70 -5.05
CA ARG A 55 -11.68 5.57 -5.64
C ARG A 55 -11.80 5.55 -7.17
N THR A 56 -13.01 5.58 -7.69
CA THR A 56 -13.25 5.53 -9.15
C THR A 56 -12.62 6.72 -9.87
N TYR A 57 -12.66 7.91 -9.26
CA TYR A 57 -12.05 9.10 -9.85
C TYR A 57 -10.51 9.04 -9.81
N ALA A 58 -9.93 8.62 -8.70
CA ALA A 58 -8.49 8.41 -8.58
C ALA A 58 -7.98 7.37 -9.60
N GLU A 59 -8.69 6.24 -9.75
CA GLU A 59 -8.38 5.21 -10.76
C GLU A 59 -8.43 5.79 -12.18
N ALA A 60 -9.43 6.62 -12.51
CA ALA A 60 -9.54 7.25 -13.82
C ALA A 60 -8.41 8.25 -14.13
N LEU A 61 -7.83 8.86 -13.09
CA LEU A 61 -6.70 9.79 -13.16
C LEU A 61 -5.32 9.13 -13.00
N GLY A 62 -5.26 7.80 -12.81
CA GLY A 62 -4.01 7.08 -12.60
C GLY A 62 -3.35 7.36 -11.23
N LEU A 63 -4.13 7.79 -10.25
CA LEU A 63 -3.68 8.04 -8.87
C LEU A 63 -3.82 6.79 -8.00
N ASP A 64 -3.10 6.76 -6.88
CA ASP A 64 -3.28 5.72 -5.86
C ASP A 64 -4.59 5.95 -5.08
N ALA A 65 -5.65 5.28 -5.54
CA ALA A 65 -6.97 5.33 -4.95
C ALA A 65 -7.00 4.85 -3.48
N LYS A 66 -6.11 3.91 -3.12
CA LYS A 66 -6.05 3.40 -1.75
C LYS A 66 -5.51 4.46 -0.80
N LEU A 67 -4.44 5.15 -1.22
CA LEU A 67 -3.83 6.22 -0.42
C LEU A 67 -4.81 7.39 -0.19
N LEU A 68 -5.54 7.81 -1.22
CA LEU A 68 -6.55 8.86 -1.12
C LEU A 68 -7.74 8.44 -0.23
N GLY A 69 -8.20 7.20 -0.37
CA GLY A 69 -9.27 6.65 0.48
C GLY A 69 -8.87 6.54 1.95
N GLU A 70 -7.63 6.16 2.24
CA GLU A 70 -7.09 6.14 3.61
C GLU A 70 -6.97 7.55 4.21
N GLU A 71 -6.56 8.54 3.42
CA GLU A 71 -6.50 9.94 3.85
C GLU A 71 -7.90 10.50 4.15
N TYR A 72 -8.88 10.24 3.27
CA TYR A 72 -10.27 10.62 3.52
C TYR A 72 -10.82 9.99 4.80
N LYS A 73 -10.59 8.69 4.99
CA LYS A 73 -10.99 7.97 6.21
C LYS A 73 -10.35 8.56 7.46
N PHE A 74 -9.08 8.94 7.39
CA PHE A 74 -8.37 9.55 8.51
C PHE A 74 -8.94 10.92 8.92
N ARG A 75 -9.45 11.70 7.94
CA ARG A 75 -9.96 13.06 8.17
C ARG A 75 -11.45 13.13 8.50
N HIS A 76 -12.28 12.27 7.90
CA HIS A 76 -13.75 12.43 7.89
C HIS A 76 -14.54 11.29 8.53
N GLU A 77 -13.94 10.14 8.77
CA GLU A 77 -14.63 9.03 9.43
C GLU A 77 -14.22 8.99 10.91
N PRO A 78 -15.17 9.17 11.86
CA PRO A 78 -14.92 8.84 13.25
C PRO A 78 -14.44 7.39 13.33
N TYR A 79 -13.47 7.12 14.19
CA TYR A 79 -13.07 5.74 14.46
C TYR A 79 -14.24 5.01 15.12
N GLU A 80 -15.10 4.36 14.32
CA GLU A 80 -16.06 3.43 14.85
C GLU A 80 -15.28 2.27 15.46
N VAL A 81 -15.31 2.22 16.79
CA VAL A 81 -14.96 1.03 17.54
C VAL A 81 -15.91 -0.04 17.05
N ALA A 82 -15.41 -0.97 16.23
CA ALA A 82 -16.08 -2.23 16.00
C ALA A 82 -16.13 -2.96 17.34
N GLN A 83 -17.10 -2.60 18.17
CA GLN A 83 -17.48 -3.35 19.35
C GLN A 83 -18.00 -4.68 18.83
N GLY A 84 -17.34 -5.76 19.26
CA GLY A 84 -17.78 -7.11 18.94
C GLY A 84 -19.21 -7.29 19.43
N SER A 85 -20.16 -7.39 18.50
CA SER A 85 -21.48 -7.92 18.78
C SER A 85 -21.38 -9.44 18.86
N GLN A 86 -20.96 -9.96 20.01
CA GLN A 86 -21.46 -11.23 20.50
C GLN A 86 -22.66 -10.96 21.40
N GLY A 87 -23.81 -11.55 21.07
CA GLY A 87 -24.93 -11.73 21.99
C GLY A 87 -26.28 -11.28 21.44
N GLY A 88 -27.19 -12.23 21.21
CA GLY A 88 -28.64 -11.96 21.18
C GLY A 88 -29.37 -12.68 20.05
N GLY A 89 -30.02 -13.80 20.37
CA GLY A 89 -30.74 -14.64 19.42
C GLY A 89 -32.07 -14.08 18.91
N GLY A 90 -32.57 -14.71 17.85
CA GLY A 90 -33.95 -14.57 17.39
C GLY A 90 -34.13 -15.02 15.93
N PRO A 91 -34.81 -16.15 15.66
CA PRO A 91 -35.17 -16.52 14.30
C PRO A 91 -36.37 -15.69 13.86
N ARG A 92 -36.24 -14.93 12.76
CA ARG A 92 -37.41 -14.38 12.05
C ARG A 92 -37.55 -15.07 10.70
N GLY A 93 -38.16 -16.24 10.76
CA GLY A 93 -38.76 -16.90 9.62
C GLY A 93 -39.93 -16.07 9.08
N ARG A 94 -39.81 -15.74 7.79
CA ARG A 94 -40.88 -15.55 6.78
C ARG A 94 -42.27 -15.20 7.31
N ARG A 95 -42.60 -13.90 7.27
CA ARG A 95 -43.99 -13.46 7.09
C ARG A 95 -44.30 -13.46 5.59
N GLY A 96 -45.03 -14.49 5.15
CA GLY A 96 -45.74 -14.47 3.88
C GLY A 96 -46.85 -13.42 3.95
N GLY A 97 -46.77 -12.43 3.09
CA GLY A 97 -47.80 -11.42 2.88
C GLY A 97 -48.13 -11.34 1.41
N ARG A 98 -49.21 -12.00 0.99
CA ARG A 98 -49.91 -11.72 -0.26
C ARG A 98 -50.34 -10.25 -0.28
N ARG A 99 -50.01 -9.53 -1.35
CA ARG A 99 -50.67 -8.38 -1.98
C ARG A 99 -49.92 -8.25 -3.31
N GLY A 100 -50.50 -8.37 -4.49
CA GLY A 100 -51.78 -7.88 -4.98
C GLY A 100 -51.43 -7.38 -6.38
N ARG A 101 -51.97 -8.03 -7.41
CA ARG A 101 -51.83 -7.69 -8.82
C ARG A 101 -52.80 -6.54 -9.12
N VAL A 102 -52.31 -5.43 -9.65
CA VAL A 102 -52.99 -4.47 -10.56
C VAL A 102 -51.90 -3.48 -11.02
N GLY A 103 -51.53 -3.46 -12.30
CA GLY A 103 -52.10 -2.57 -13.32
C GLY A 103 -51.12 -1.40 -13.54
N ALA A 104 -50.34 -1.38 -14.61
CA ALA A 104 -50.67 -0.84 -15.93
C ALA A 104 -49.93 0.49 -16.17
N GLY A 105 -49.30 0.64 -17.34
CA GLY A 105 -49.11 1.94 -17.99
C GLY A 105 -47.68 2.47 -18.12
N GLY A 106 -47.15 2.39 -19.35
CA GLY A 106 -46.19 3.34 -19.97
C GLY A 106 -44.73 3.21 -19.52
N GLY A 107 -43.72 3.21 -20.38
CA GLY A 107 -43.62 3.56 -21.80
C GLY A 107 -42.17 4.02 -22.06
N GLY A 108 -41.60 3.61 -23.19
CA GLY A 108 -40.29 4.08 -23.71
C GLY A 108 -39.09 3.34 -23.09
N GLY A 109 -38.25 2.62 -23.82
CA GLY A 109 -37.80 2.81 -25.20
C GLY A 109 -36.29 3.03 -25.13
N GLY A 110 -35.49 2.05 -25.58
CA GLY A 110 -34.03 2.16 -25.52
C GLY A 110 -33.28 0.87 -25.77
N ALA A 111 -33.43 0.34 -26.98
CA ALA A 111 -32.62 -0.64 -27.69
C ALA A 111 -31.34 -1.18 -27.00
N PHE A 112 -31.37 -2.48 -26.70
CA PHE A 112 -30.17 -3.32 -26.69
C PHE A 112 -29.55 -3.32 -28.11
N GLY A 113 -28.54 -2.49 -28.33
CA GLY A 113 -27.69 -2.54 -29.51
C GLY A 113 -26.63 -3.65 -29.40
N PRO A 114 -26.19 -4.25 -30.52
CA PRO A 114 -25.39 -5.48 -30.51
C PRO A 114 -23.94 -5.22 -30.07
N GLN A 115 -23.42 -6.08 -29.20
CA GLN A 115 -21.99 -6.14 -28.87
C GLN A 115 -21.19 -6.51 -30.13
N LYS A 116 -20.57 -5.52 -30.80
CA LYS A 116 -19.47 -5.77 -31.73
C LYS A 116 -18.30 -6.32 -30.91
N ARG A 117 -18.09 -7.63 -30.97
CA ARG A 117 -16.85 -8.28 -30.52
C ARG A 117 -15.73 -7.77 -31.42
N THR A 118 -15.06 -6.69 -31.04
CA THR A 118 -13.82 -6.27 -31.69
C THR A 118 -12.77 -7.32 -31.38
N SER A 119 -12.57 -8.23 -32.34
CA SER A 119 -11.58 -9.30 -32.25
C SER A 119 -10.22 -8.69 -31.96
N VAL A 120 -9.53 -9.18 -30.93
CA VAL A 120 -8.18 -8.74 -30.51
C VAL A 120 -7.08 -9.31 -31.43
N LEU A 121 -7.44 -10.23 -32.31
CA LEU A 121 -6.58 -10.89 -33.30
C LEU A 121 -5.78 -9.94 -34.22
N PRO A 122 -6.34 -8.89 -34.85
CA PRO A 122 -5.57 -7.98 -35.70
C PRO A 122 -4.47 -7.22 -34.95
N ILE A 123 -4.72 -6.85 -33.68
CA ILE A 123 -3.72 -6.16 -32.85
C ILE A 123 -2.56 -7.10 -32.51
N LEU A 124 -2.88 -8.36 -32.20
CA LEU A 124 -1.88 -9.38 -31.86
C LEU A 124 -1.01 -9.75 -33.08
N VAL A 125 -1.61 -9.86 -34.27
CA VAL A 125 -0.88 -10.07 -35.53
C VAL A 125 0.04 -8.89 -35.85
N LEU A 126 -0.43 -7.65 -35.68
CA LEU A 126 0.39 -6.46 -35.90
C LEU A 126 1.60 -6.42 -34.95
N LEU A 127 1.41 -6.74 -33.66
CA LEU A 127 2.49 -6.78 -32.68
C LEU A 127 3.54 -7.86 -33.01
N LEU A 128 3.12 -9.02 -33.50
CA LEU A 128 4.04 -10.09 -33.91
C LEU A 128 4.85 -9.71 -35.16
N LEU A 129 4.24 -9.01 -36.13
CA LEU A 129 4.95 -8.52 -37.31
C LEU A 129 5.99 -7.46 -36.95
N VAL A 130 5.64 -6.52 -36.06
CA VAL A 130 6.58 -5.49 -35.58
C VAL A 130 7.73 -6.11 -34.79
N ALA A 131 7.45 -7.07 -33.91
CA ALA A 131 8.49 -7.79 -33.16
C ALA A 131 9.42 -8.60 -34.08
N GLY A 132 8.87 -9.25 -35.11
CA GLY A 132 9.64 -9.98 -36.11
C GLY A 132 10.56 -9.06 -36.93
N ALA A 133 10.07 -7.89 -37.34
CA ALA A 133 10.86 -6.89 -38.05
C ALA A 133 12.02 -6.35 -37.18
N ILE A 134 11.76 -6.06 -35.91
CA ILE A 134 12.80 -5.62 -34.95
C ILE A 134 13.85 -6.73 -34.77
N PHE A 135 13.43 -7.99 -34.64
CA PHE A 135 14.34 -9.12 -34.49
C PHE A 135 15.20 -9.35 -35.74
N ALA A 136 14.62 -9.20 -36.94
CA ALA A 136 15.35 -9.30 -38.20
C ALA A 136 16.42 -8.21 -38.33
N VAL A 137 16.09 -6.97 -37.97
CA VAL A 137 17.06 -5.87 -37.91
C VAL A 137 18.16 -6.17 -36.89
N TYR A 138 17.80 -6.67 -35.71
CA TYR A 138 18.75 -7.03 -34.66
C TYR A 138 19.75 -8.09 -35.12
N GLN A 139 19.28 -9.11 -35.84
CA GLN A 139 20.13 -10.17 -36.38
C GLN A 139 21.04 -9.67 -37.51
N LEU A 140 20.58 -8.75 -38.36
CA LEU A 140 21.44 -8.09 -39.36
C LEU A 140 22.52 -7.22 -38.70
N SER A 141 22.20 -6.55 -37.59
CA SER A 141 23.18 -5.73 -36.85
C SER A 141 24.17 -6.55 -36.02
N ARG A 142 24.05 -7.89 -35.99
CA ARG A 142 24.91 -8.77 -35.18
C ARG A 142 25.93 -9.54 -36.01
N SER A 143 25.99 -9.34 -37.33
CA SER A 143 26.86 -10.11 -38.24
C SER A 143 28.23 -9.48 -38.54
N GLU A 144 28.72 -8.52 -37.76
CA GLU A 144 30.04 -7.88 -38.00
C GLU A 144 31.14 -8.20 -36.97
N ASP A 145 30.92 -9.11 -36.02
CA ASP A 145 31.99 -9.46 -35.07
C ASP A 145 32.41 -10.94 -35.17
N GLU A 146 33.62 -11.07 -35.73
CA GLU A 146 34.67 -12.05 -35.42
C GLU A 146 34.79 -13.32 -36.28
N GLY A 147 35.61 -13.18 -37.32
CA GLY A 147 36.55 -14.24 -37.71
C GLY A 147 37.96 -13.88 -37.25
N ALA A 148 38.62 -14.77 -36.48
CA ALA A 148 40.05 -15.07 -36.58
C ALA A 148 40.45 -16.16 -35.56
N THR A 149 41.08 -17.22 -36.09
CA THR A 149 41.61 -18.39 -35.40
C THR A 149 43.12 -18.23 -35.20
N ALA A 150 43.69 -18.57 -34.02
CA ALA A 150 45.05 -19.14 -33.86
C ALA A 150 45.46 -19.44 -32.38
N THR A 151 45.48 -20.73 -32.03
CA THR A 151 46.53 -21.57 -31.38
C THR A 151 47.31 -21.14 -30.09
N ALA A 152 46.99 -21.82 -28.96
CA ALA A 152 47.77 -22.48 -27.85
C ALA A 152 49.12 -21.91 -27.27
N PRO A 153 49.66 -22.35 -26.09
CA PRO A 153 49.23 -23.37 -25.10
C PRO A 153 49.26 -22.98 -23.58
N THR A 154 48.56 -23.80 -22.81
CA THR A 154 48.70 -24.25 -21.39
C THR A 154 49.48 -23.42 -20.35
N THR A 155 48.80 -23.01 -19.27
CA THR A 155 49.31 -23.13 -17.89
C THR A 155 48.16 -23.47 -16.95
N THR A 156 48.18 -24.70 -16.45
CA THR A 156 47.29 -25.23 -15.42
C THR A 156 47.56 -24.53 -14.10
N THR A 157 46.78 -23.50 -13.77
CA THR A 157 46.58 -23.12 -12.37
C THR A 157 45.28 -23.74 -11.92
N ASP A 158 45.41 -24.86 -11.20
CA ASP A 158 44.33 -25.42 -10.39
C ASP A 158 43.95 -24.37 -9.33
N THR A 159 43.03 -23.49 -9.72
CA THR A 159 42.23 -22.72 -8.79
C THR A 159 40.81 -23.17 -9.04
N THR A 160 40.47 -24.31 -8.43
CA THR A 160 39.08 -24.72 -8.21
C THR A 160 38.28 -23.48 -7.81
N PRO A 161 37.41 -22.92 -8.69
CA PRO A 161 36.56 -21.83 -8.29
C PRO A 161 35.51 -22.48 -7.42
N ARG A 162 35.63 -22.33 -6.10
CA ARG A 162 34.55 -22.62 -5.16
C ARG A 162 33.37 -21.79 -5.63
N ARG A 163 32.49 -22.44 -6.41
CA ARG A 163 31.20 -21.96 -6.91
C ARG A 163 30.33 -21.79 -5.67
N THR A 164 30.65 -20.78 -4.87
CA THR A 164 29.69 -20.17 -3.94
C THR A 164 28.53 -19.83 -4.85
N SER A 165 27.42 -20.55 -4.64
CA SER A 165 26.29 -20.47 -5.55
C SER A 165 25.94 -19.00 -5.74
N GLU A 166 25.61 -18.58 -6.96
CA GLU A 166 25.23 -17.19 -7.23
C GLU A 166 24.17 -16.71 -6.23
N THR A 167 23.31 -17.64 -5.80
CA THR A 167 22.38 -17.53 -4.68
C THR A 167 23.05 -17.15 -3.35
N GLU A 168 24.08 -17.85 -2.88
CA GLU A 168 24.82 -17.51 -1.66
C GLU A 168 25.46 -16.13 -1.71
N ARG A 169 26.01 -15.72 -2.87
CA ARG A 169 26.58 -14.38 -3.03
C ARG A 169 25.50 -13.29 -3.01
N ILE A 170 24.36 -13.53 -3.64
CA ILE A 170 23.20 -12.63 -3.62
C ILE A 170 22.63 -12.53 -2.20
N GLU A 171 22.51 -13.65 -1.48
CA GLU A 171 22.04 -13.67 -0.09
C GLU A 171 23.00 -12.95 0.85
N ALA A 172 24.31 -13.20 0.74
CA ALA A 172 25.33 -12.49 1.52
C ALA A 172 25.32 -10.97 1.25
N ARG A 173 25.13 -10.55 0.00
CA ARG A 173 25.03 -9.13 -0.37
C ARG A 173 23.74 -8.49 0.16
N ARG A 174 22.61 -9.21 0.10
CA ARG A 174 21.33 -8.78 0.69
C ARG A 174 21.43 -8.67 2.20
N GLU A 175 22.09 -9.62 2.85
CA GLU A 175 22.29 -9.64 4.29
C GLU A 175 23.21 -8.50 4.75
N ARG A 176 24.34 -8.27 4.07
CA ARG A 176 25.20 -7.09 4.33
C ARG A 176 24.45 -5.77 4.15
N ARG A 177 23.61 -5.66 3.09
CA ARG A 177 22.76 -4.47 2.88
C ARG A 177 21.73 -4.28 3.99
N ARG A 178 21.12 -5.37 4.48
CA ARG A 178 20.18 -5.35 5.63
C ARG A 178 20.87 -4.91 6.92
N GLN A 179 22.07 -5.43 7.19
CA GLN A 179 22.87 -5.09 8.38
C GLN A 179 23.43 -3.66 8.35
N ALA A 180 23.67 -3.11 7.16
CA ALA A 180 24.12 -1.73 6.97
C ALA A 180 22.99 -0.70 6.98
N ALA A 181 21.72 -1.13 6.94
CA ALA A 181 20.60 -0.22 6.77
C ALA A 181 20.18 0.43 8.10
N ILE A 182 20.23 1.76 8.17
CA ILE A 182 19.82 2.53 9.35
C ILE A 182 18.29 2.68 9.37
N VAL A 183 17.68 2.30 10.49
CA VAL A 183 16.25 2.48 10.82
C VAL A 183 16.04 3.83 11.49
N ARG A 184 14.98 4.55 11.14
CA ARG A 184 14.64 5.86 11.72
C ARG A 184 13.36 5.79 12.53
N LEU A 185 13.47 5.55 13.83
CA LEU A 185 12.33 5.27 14.69
C LEU A 185 11.73 6.56 15.30
N ARG A 186 10.44 6.81 15.10
CA ARG A 186 9.66 7.79 15.89
C ARG A 186 8.47 7.10 16.54
N ILE A 187 8.43 7.10 17.86
CA ILE A 187 7.36 6.45 18.62
C ILE A 187 6.36 7.51 19.05
N THR A 188 5.08 7.26 18.82
CA THR A 188 3.98 8.14 19.20
C THR A 188 3.02 7.38 20.10
N ALA A 189 2.78 7.92 21.29
CA ALA A 189 1.79 7.37 22.21
C ALA A 189 0.36 7.69 21.74
N PRO A 190 -0.60 6.82 22.07
CA PRO A 190 -2.02 7.08 21.83
C PRO A 190 -2.48 8.34 22.57
N ARG A 191 -3.54 9.00 22.08
CA ARG A 191 -4.10 10.22 22.70
C ARG A 191 -4.97 9.94 23.93
N SER A 192 -5.28 8.67 24.18
CA SER A 192 -6.18 8.24 25.26
C SER A 192 -5.44 7.88 26.55
N GLU A 193 -4.18 7.46 26.48
CA GLU A 193 -3.48 6.90 27.64
C GLU A 193 -1.95 7.05 27.54
N ALA A 194 -1.29 7.14 28.70
CA ALA A 194 0.16 7.11 28.76
C ALA A 194 0.68 5.70 28.45
N ALA A 195 1.65 5.59 27.54
CA ALA A 195 2.27 4.32 27.20
C ALA A 195 3.66 4.18 27.84
N SER A 196 3.90 3.06 28.52
CA SER A 196 5.25 2.66 28.93
C SER A 196 5.95 1.97 27.76
N VAL A 197 7.03 2.59 27.30
CA VAL A 197 7.82 2.11 26.16
C VAL A 197 9.30 2.08 26.53
N CYS A 198 9.92 0.93 26.32
CA CYS A 198 11.35 0.73 26.44
C CYS A 198 11.97 0.56 25.06
N VAL A 199 13.05 1.30 24.76
CA VAL A 199 13.76 1.19 23.47
C VAL A 199 15.25 1.06 23.69
N ARG A 200 15.83 -0.01 23.15
CA ARG A 200 17.28 -0.21 23.04
C ARG A 200 17.72 -0.17 21.58
N ASP A 201 18.87 0.43 21.32
CA ASP A 201 19.49 0.41 20.00
C ASP A 201 20.32 -0.85 19.75
N ALA A 202 20.98 -0.93 18.59
CA ALA A 202 21.81 -2.06 18.18
C ALA A 202 23.07 -2.21 19.04
N ALA A 203 23.51 -1.14 19.70
CA ALA A 203 24.64 -1.16 20.63
C ALA A 203 24.19 -1.56 22.06
N GLY A 204 22.91 -1.86 22.25
CA GLY A 204 22.32 -2.15 23.56
C GLY A 204 22.13 -0.91 24.44
N LYS A 205 22.43 0.29 23.93
CA LYS A 205 22.26 1.55 24.64
C LYS A 205 20.78 1.89 24.69
N ARG A 206 20.32 2.29 25.88
CA ARG A 206 18.94 2.75 26.10
C ARG A 206 18.77 4.12 25.48
N VAL A 207 17.84 4.25 24.54
CA VAL A 207 17.61 5.51 23.80
C VAL A 207 16.30 6.18 24.25
N VAL A 208 15.38 5.41 24.82
CA VAL A 208 14.16 5.91 25.48
C VAL A 208 14.01 5.17 26.79
N SER A 209 14.26 5.88 27.90
CA SER A 209 13.96 5.41 29.25
C SER A 209 12.57 5.87 29.66
N THR A 210 11.76 4.92 30.06
CA THR A 210 10.40 5.07 30.60
C THR A 210 10.29 6.18 31.65
N LEU A 211 9.38 7.12 31.43
CA LEU A 211 8.21 7.29 32.30
C LEU A 211 7.17 8.08 31.51
N ASN A 212 6.12 7.40 31.06
CA ASN A 212 4.94 8.00 30.44
C ASN A 212 5.22 8.89 29.23
N LEU A 213 5.27 8.30 28.03
CA LEU A 213 4.95 9.08 26.84
C LEU A 213 3.52 9.61 27.04
N ARG A 214 3.43 10.89 27.43
CA ARG A 214 2.14 11.58 27.64
C ARG A 214 1.30 11.41 26.40
N ALA A 215 -0.01 11.30 26.61
CA ALA A 215 -0.95 11.02 25.54
C ALA A 215 -0.74 11.97 24.34
N GLY A 216 -0.52 11.41 23.16
CA GLY A 216 -0.27 12.17 21.92
C GLY A 216 1.14 12.77 21.74
N ARG A 217 2.08 12.62 22.69
CA ARG A 217 3.49 13.00 22.48
C ARG A 217 4.23 11.96 21.66
N SER A 218 5.20 12.43 20.88
CA SER A 218 6.10 11.59 20.10
C SER A 218 7.55 11.79 20.54
N THR A 219 8.35 10.73 20.49
CA THR A 219 9.80 10.83 20.68
C THR A 219 10.47 11.60 19.56
N ARG A 220 11.72 12.04 19.79
CA ARG A 220 12.61 12.44 18.68
C ARG A 220 12.86 11.25 17.75
N THR A 221 13.25 11.52 16.51
CA THR A 221 13.61 10.46 15.55
C THR A 221 14.93 9.81 15.96
N LEU A 222 14.86 8.56 16.39
CA LEU A 222 16.02 7.75 16.78
C LEU A 222 16.64 7.10 15.54
N ARG A 223 17.95 6.90 15.54
CA ARG A 223 18.68 6.29 14.41
C ARG A 223 19.55 5.14 14.90
N SER A 224 19.34 3.94 14.38
CA SER A 224 20.11 2.73 14.73
C SER A 224 19.97 1.67 13.63
N LYS A 225 20.88 0.68 13.58
CA LYS A 225 20.77 -0.49 12.69
C LYS A 225 19.56 -1.38 13.05
N SER A 226 19.25 -1.47 14.34
CA SER A 226 18.09 -2.17 14.86
C SER A 226 17.60 -1.50 16.14
N PHE A 227 16.33 -1.76 16.47
CA PHE A 227 15.74 -1.38 17.75
C PHE A 227 15.03 -2.56 18.37
N ASP A 228 15.32 -2.82 19.63
CA ASP A 228 14.53 -3.72 20.46
C ASP A 228 13.58 -2.85 21.29
N VAL A 229 12.28 -3.02 21.04
CA VAL A 229 11.21 -2.19 21.62
C VAL A 229 10.31 -3.08 22.47
N ALA A 230 10.12 -2.73 23.73
CA ALA A 230 9.10 -3.32 24.60
C ALA A 230 8.03 -2.27 24.93
N LEU A 231 6.76 -2.66 24.84
CA LEU A 231 5.61 -1.77 25.06
C LEU A 231 4.53 -2.48 25.85
N SER A 232 3.90 -1.76 26.78
CA SER A 232 2.75 -2.22 27.56
C SER A 232 1.40 -1.77 26.98
N ALA A 233 1.40 -0.81 26.05
CA ALA A 233 0.21 -0.27 25.40
C ALA A 233 0.44 -0.11 23.90
N GLY A 234 -0.65 -0.01 23.12
CA GLY A 234 -0.57 0.14 21.66
C GLY A 234 0.15 1.43 21.26
N VAL A 235 1.36 1.33 20.71
CA VAL A 235 2.13 2.50 20.25
C VAL A 235 2.31 2.50 18.73
N THR A 236 2.24 3.69 18.15
CA THR A 236 2.52 3.86 16.73
C THR A 236 3.99 4.19 16.54
N VAL A 237 4.67 3.33 15.80
CA VAL A 237 6.07 3.50 15.40
C VAL A 237 6.10 3.99 13.96
N ARG A 238 6.91 5.01 13.66
CA ARG A 238 7.18 5.44 12.29
C ARG A 238 8.63 5.13 11.95
N ASP A 239 8.83 4.46 10.82
CA ASP A 239 10.12 4.32 10.16
C ASP A 239 10.05 5.08 8.82
N GLY A 240 10.50 6.34 8.84
CA GLY A 240 10.34 7.24 7.69
C GLY A 240 8.88 7.37 7.22
N SER A 241 8.57 6.87 6.02
CA SER A 241 7.23 6.87 5.43
C SER A 241 6.32 5.74 5.93
N ARG A 242 6.87 4.67 6.53
CA ARG A 242 6.10 3.51 6.99
C ARG A 242 5.60 3.73 8.42
N ARG A 243 4.28 3.79 8.59
CA ARG A 243 3.60 3.76 9.90
C ARG A 243 3.37 2.30 10.30
N LEU A 244 4.01 1.88 11.38
CA LEU A 244 3.90 0.56 11.97
C LEU A 244 3.20 0.66 13.32
N ARG A 245 1.96 0.16 13.41
CA ARG A 245 1.27 0.05 14.70
C ARG A 245 1.74 -1.22 15.41
N LEU A 246 2.30 -1.05 16.60
CA LEU A 246 2.60 -2.14 17.52
C LEU A 246 1.45 -2.20 18.53
N ARG A 247 0.71 -3.31 18.54
CA ARG A 247 -0.35 -3.56 19.52
C ARG A 247 0.26 -4.36 20.66
N ALA A 248 0.13 -3.87 21.89
CA ALA A 248 0.25 -4.69 23.08
C ALA A 248 -1.09 -5.39 23.33
N ASP A 249 -1.05 -6.52 24.00
CA ASP A 249 -2.22 -7.21 24.53
C ASP A 249 -2.42 -6.72 25.98
N ASP A 250 -3.66 -6.48 26.41
CA ASP A 250 -4.03 -5.64 27.57
C ASP A 250 -3.46 -6.11 28.92
N LYS A 251 -2.79 -7.27 28.96
CA LYS A 251 -2.17 -7.85 30.17
C LYS A 251 -0.67 -8.12 30.05
N ASN A 252 -0.06 -8.01 28.86
CA ASN A 252 1.31 -8.48 28.63
C ASN A 252 2.17 -7.50 27.82
N VAL A 253 3.35 -7.18 28.37
CA VAL A 253 4.39 -6.41 27.65
C VAL A 253 4.88 -7.23 26.46
N ILE A 254 4.73 -6.71 25.24
CA ILE A 254 5.23 -7.37 24.03
C ILE A 254 6.51 -6.69 23.57
N ALA A 255 7.53 -7.50 23.26
CA ALA A 255 8.78 -7.01 22.68
C ALA A 255 8.91 -7.34 21.19
N TYR A 256 9.44 -6.39 20.43
CA TYR A 256 9.71 -6.53 19.02
C TYR A 256 11.14 -6.10 18.71
N ARG A 257 11.79 -6.85 17.83
CA ARG A 257 12.99 -6.42 17.13
C ARG A 257 12.58 -5.81 15.79
N ILE A 258 12.99 -4.57 15.57
CA ILE A 258 12.67 -3.80 14.37
C ILE A 258 13.97 -3.56 13.59
N THR A 259 13.99 -4.05 12.36
CA THR A 259 15.01 -3.73 11.34
C THR A 259 14.30 -3.08 10.14
N LYS A 260 15.06 -2.57 9.16
CA LYS A 260 14.51 -1.84 8.00
C LYS A 260 13.48 -2.64 7.20
N ASP A 261 13.67 -3.95 7.11
CA ASP A 261 12.88 -4.83 6.23
C ASP A 261 11.99 -5.82 7.00
N ARG A 262 12.22 -6.00 8.31
CA ARG A 262 11.53 -7.04 9.09
C ARG A 262 11.22 -6.59 10.51
N ARG A 263 10.05 -7.04 10.98
CA ARG A 263 9.67 -7.01 12.40
C ARG A 263 9.59 -8.45 12.90
N THR A 264 10.33 -8.75 13.96
CA THR A 264 10.29 -10.07 14.61
C THR A 264 9.85 -9.90 16.05
N ARG A 265 8.84 -10.67 16.49
CA ARG A 265 8.47 -10.71 17.91
C ARG A 265 9.59 -11.37 18.70
N LEU A 266 10.03 -10.74 19.79
CA LEU A 266 11.05 -11.29 20.66
C LEU A 266 10.38 -12.22 21.70
N PRO A 267 11.02 -13.35 22.03
CA PRO A 267 10.57 -14.21 23.13
C PRO A 267 10.80 -13.51 24.47
N ASP A 268 10.15 -14.02 25.51
CA ASP A 268 10.08 -13.39 26.83
C ASP A 268 11.47 -13.22 27.48
N SER A 269 12.35 -14.19 27.24
CA SER A 269 13.76 -14.18 27.69
C SER A 269 14.64 -13.11 27.05
N ARG A 270 14.21 -12.50 25.92
CA ARG A 270 14.95 -11.46 25.20
C ARG A 270 14.24 -10.11 25.24
N ARG A 271 13.27 -9.92 26.13
CA ARG A 271 12.56 -8.65 26.28
C ARG A 271 13.50 -7.59 26.87
N PRO A 272 13.64 -6.41 26.25
CA PRO A 272 14.42 -5.33 26.86
C PRO A 272 13.69 -4.82 28.11
N SER A 273 14.33 -4.95 29.26
CA SER A 273 13.84 -4.35 30.51
C SER A 273 14.27 -2.89 30.62
N CYS A 274 13.40 -2.10 31.25
CA CYS A 274 13.61 -0.69 31.57
C CYS A 274 13.95 -0.45 33.05
N SER A 275 14.17 -1.52 33.82
CA SER A 275 14.79 -1.50 35.16
C SER A 275 16.25 -1.07 35.09
#